data_AF-A0A0K2RIV4-F1
#
_entry.id   AF-A0A0K2RIV4-F1
#
_cell.length_a   1.000
_cell.length_b   1.000
_cell.length_c   1.000
_cell.angle_alpha   90.00
_cell.angle_beta   90.00
_cell.angle_gamma   90.00
#
_symmetry.space_group_name_H-M   'P 1'
#
loop_
_entity.id
_entity.type
_entity.pdbx_description
1 polymer ?
#
loop_
_entity_poly.entity_id
_entity_poly.type
_entity_poly.pdbx_seq_one_letter_code
_entity_poly.pdbx_strand_id
1 'polypeptide(L)'
;MCDWADALLRVRDSSGLWQGQMQLGDWLDPAAPPDKPGAARTHGDIVASAYLFRSLDLTAKAAAVLGADDDHGKYSTLAEDVRSAFLSEYVTPSGRMVSDAQTAYSLALMFGISTDPVQRQALGDRLAELARLGGYRIATGFVGTPLVADALTVTGHMDAAERLLTQTECPSWLYPVTQGATTIWERWDSILEDGTVNPGEMTSFNHYALGAIADWMHRTVAGLAPAAPGYRKQHIAPRPLRSLQHAGTSHETPYGLASVAWKRSGERILVEAVVPPGTTAVVSLPDGSEEFEVGSGRYAWDVPDVASAAAHGAVSLDSPLSAIMDDPGAYAAVWQAIDAHDPAAAAQFRKDTVWYRQTSLNQG
;
A
#
# COMPACT_ATOMS: atom_id res chain seq x y z
N MET A 1 -13.22 20.31 13.26
CA MET A 1 -11.83 19.80 13.12
C MET A 1 -10.93 20.43 14.17
N CYS A 2 -10.91 21.75 14.29
CA CYS A 2 -10.14 22.48 15.32
C CYS A 2 -10.33 21.93 16.73
N ASP A 3 -11.56 21.71 17.20
CA ASP A 3 -11.82 21.16 18.54
C ASP A 3 -11.17 19.79 18.79
N TRP A 4 -11.18 18.92 17.78
CA TRP A 4 -10.54 17.60 17.85
C TRP A 4 -9.01 17.72 17.81
N ALA A 5 -8.48 18.57 16.92
CA ALA A 5 -7.05 18.87 16.88
C ALA A 5 -6.57 19.42 18.24
N ASP A 6 -7.30 20.35 18.84
CA ASP A 6 -6.99 20.91 20.16
C ASP A 6 -7.11 19.87 21.27
N ALA A 7 -8.02 18.89 21.16
CA ALA A 7 -8.08 17.75 22.06
C ALA A 7 -6.85 16.85 21.94
N LEU A 8 -6.40 16.58 20.72
CA LEU A 8 -5.18 15.81 20.45
C LEU A 8 -3.92 16.51 20.97
N LEU A 9 -3.86 17.85 20.93
CA LEU A 9 -2.73 18.58 21.49
C LEU A 9 -2.58 18.39 23.01
N ARG A 10 -3.68 18.10 23.72
CA ARG A 10 -3.69 17.86 25.17
C ARG A 10 -3.22 16.47 25.58
N VAL A 11 -3.18 15.51 24.66
CA VAL A 11 -2.70 14.14 24.95
C VAL A 11 -1.21 13.96 24.64
N ARG A 12 -0.56 15.00 24.12
CA ARG A 12 0.88 14.99 23.85
C ARG A 12 1.67 15.02 25.14
N ASP A 13 2.80 14.31 25.16
CA ASP A 13 3.76 14.38 26.24
C ASP A 13 4.74 15.56 26.06
N SER A 14 5.79 15.60 26.89
CA SER A 14 6.82 16.65 26.82
C SER A 14 7.67 16.62 25.55
N SER A 15 7.67 15.52 24.80
CA SER A 15 8.34 15.43 23.49
C SER A 15 7.48 16.02 22.36
N GLY A 16 6.21 16.34 22.65
CA GLY A 16 5.26 16.82 21.64
C GLY A 16 4.62 15.70 20.82
N LEU A 17 4.72 14.44 21.29
CA LEU A 17 4.19 13.25 20.63
C LEU A 17 3.06 12.62 21.45
N TRP A 18 2.23 11.79 20.81
CA TRP A 18 1.18 11.04 21.49
C TRP A 18 1.73 9.66 21.88
N GLN A 19 2.12 9.52 23.14
CA GLN A 19 2.79 8.31 23.64
C GLN A 19 2.20 7.79 24.95
N GLY A 20 2.39 6.49 25.23
CA GLY A 20 2.16 5.90 26.55
C GLY A 20 0.69 5.82 26.99
N GLN A 21 -0.24 5.94 26.05
CA GLN A 21 -1.68 5.85 26.29
C GLN A 21 -2.29 4.66 25.55
N MET A 22 -3.47 4.23 25.98
CA MET A 22 -4.20 3.15 25.31
C MET A 22 -4.51 3.54 23.86
N GLN A 23 -4.15 2.67 22.93
CA GLN A 23 -4.41 2.77 21.50
C GLN A 23 -4.81 1.40 20.97
N LEU A 24 -5.64 1.37 19.93
CA LEU A 24 -5.86 0.15 19.15
C LEU A 24 -4.67 -0.17 18.23
N GLY A 25 -3.87 0.86 17.89
CA GLY A 25 -2.69 0.71 17.02
C GLY A 25 -3.06 0.26 15.61
N ASP A 26 -2.17 -0.52 15.00
CA ASP A 26 -2.42 -1.16 13.70
C ASP A 26 -3.22 -2.45 13.88
N TRP A 27 -4.48 -2.28 14.29
CA TRP A 27 -5.40 -3.35 14.67
C TRP A 27 -5.46 -4.46 13.62
N LEU A 28 -5.37 -5.71 14.07
CA LEU A 28 -5.36 -6.92 13.23
C LEU A 28 -4.19 -6.98 12.23
N ASP A 29 -3.04 -6.42 12.60
CA ASP A 29 -1.75 -6.87 12.06
C ASP A 29 -1.67 -8.40 12.15
N PRO A 30 -1.34 -9.12 11.07
CA PRO A 30 -1.25 -10.59 11.06
C PRO A 30 -0.33 -11.21 12.12
N ALA A 31 0.62 -10.45 12.67
CA ALA A 31 1.48 -10.92 13.75
C ALA A 31 0.89 -10.73 15.14
N ALA A 32 -0.23 -10.00 15.28
CA ALA A 32 -0.89 -9.81 16.55
C ALA A 32 -1.54 -11.12 17.01
N PRO A 33 -1.39 -11.51 18.30
CA PRO A 33 -2.06 -12.68 18.84
C PRO A 33 -3.59 -12.59 18.70
N PRO A 34 -4.31 -13.70 18.47
CA PRO A 34 -5.77 -13.68 18.31
C PRO A 34 -6.53 -13.02 19.48
N ASP A 35 -6.04 -13.18 20.71
CA ASP A 35 -6.58 -12.61 21.95
C ASP A 35 -6.13 -11.16 22.21
N LYS A 36 -5.14 -10.66 21.46
CA LYS A 36 -4.59 -9.30 21.57
C LYS A 36 -4.44 -8.63 20.20
N PRO A 37 -5.55 -8.43 19.47
CA PRO A 37 -5.56 -7.86 18.12
C PRO A 37 -4.92 -6.46 17.97
N GLY A 38 -4.72 -5.71 19.06
CA GLY A 38 -3.99 -4.43 19.05
C GLY A 38 -2.47 -4.55 19.27
N ALA A 39 -1.95 -5.74 19.58
CA ALA A 39 -0.52 -5.97 19.80
C ALA A 39 0.23 -6.18 18.45
N ALA A 40 0.13 -5.18 17.58
CA ALA A 40 0.75 -5.16 16.25
C ALA A 40 2.28 -5.02 16.30
N ARG A 41 2.97 -5.28 15.17
CA ARG A 41 4.43 -5.06 15.06
C ARG A 41 4.78 -3.58 15.15
N THR A 42 3.95 -2.72 14.57
CA THR A 42 4.12 -1.27 14.68
C THR A 42 3.66 -0.82 16.06
N HIS A 43 4.55 -0.23 16.84
CA HIS A 43 4.23 0.26 18.17
C HIS A 43 3.10 1.30 18.10
N GLY A 44 2.14 1.23 19.04
CA GLY A 44 0.94 2.09 19.05
C GLY A 44 1.27 3.59 19.06
N ASP A 45 2.36 3.98 19.72
CA ASP A 45 2.81 5.38 19.78
C ASP A 45 3.24 5.94 18.42
N ILE A 46 3.80 5.11 17.54
CA ILE A 46 4.14 5.50 16.16
C ILE A 46 2.85 5.81 15.40
N VAL A 47 1.85 4.93 15.51
CA VAL A 47 0.55 5.13 14.86
C VAL A 47 -0.13 6.39 15.42
N ALA A 48 -0.23 6.51 16.73
CA ALA A 48 -0.88 7.64 17.39
C ALA A 48 -0.23 8.98 17.02
N SER A 49 1.09 9.04 17.04
CA SER A 49 1.84 10.25 16.69
C SER A 49 1.74 10.60 15.19
N ALA A 50 1.72 9.59 14.31
CA ALA A 50 1.49 9.82 12.88
C ALA A 50 0.08 10.38 12.62
N TYR A 51 -0.95 9.88 13.32
CA TYR A 51 -2.32 10.38 13.20
C TYR A 51 -2.56 11.73 13.90
N LEU A 52 -1.80 12.04 14.95
CA LEU A 52 -1.72 13.39 15.52
C LEU A 52 -1.24 14.38 14.46
N PHE A 53 -0.09 14.11 13.83
CA PHE A 53 0.43 14.92 12.72
C PHE A 53 -0.62 15.06 11.61
N ARG A 54 -1.18 13.93 11.15
CA ARG A 54 -2.17 13.92 10.07
C ARG A 54 -3.41 14.75 10.39
N SER A 55 -3.88 14.72 11.64
CA SER A 55 -5.05 15.49 12.08
C SER A 55 -4.77 16.99 12.06
N LEU A 56 -3.57 17.41 12.49
CA LEU A 56 -3.15 18.82 12.45
C LEU A 56 -2.98 19.31 11.01
N ASP A 57 -2.28 18.54 10.17
CA ASP A 57 -2.07 18.82 8.75
C ASP A 57 -3.39 18.96 7.99
N LEU A 58 -4.33 18.02 8.17
CA LEU A 58 -5.65 18.10 7.54
C LEU A 58 -6.47 19.28 8.06
N THR A 59 -6.35 19.64 9.34
CA THR A 59 -7.02 20.82 9.90
C THR A 59 -6.47 22.10 9.30
N ALA A 60 -5.14 22.22 9.15
CA ALA A 60 -4.50 23.36 8.50
C ALA A 60 -4.90 23.50 7.02
N LYS A 61 -4.98 22.37 6.29
CA LYS A 61 -5.44 22.33 4.89
C LYS A 61 -6.91 22.74 4.76
N ALA A 62 -7.77 22.28 5.67
CA ALA A 62 -9.17 22.68 5.69
C ALA A 62 -9.34 24.18 6.00
N ALA A 63 -8.58 24.71 6.96
CA ALA A 63 -8.58 26.14 7.29
C ALA A 63 -8.17 27.00 6.09
N ALA A 64 -7.15 26.61 5.34
CA ALA A 64 -6.72 27.30 4.12
C ALA A 64 -7.83 27.36 3.06
N VAL A 65 -8.54 26.25 2.84
CA VAL A 65 -9.68 26.19 1.89
C VAL A 65 -10.81 27.13 2.31
N LEU A 66 -10.99 27.34 3.61
CA LEU A 66 -12.03 28.19 4.18
C LEU A 66 -11.62 29.67 4.32
N GLY A 67 -10.36 30.02 4.02
CA GLY A 67 -9.82 31.37 4.23
C GLY A 67 -9.65 31.74 5.71
N ALA A 68 -9.49 30.75 6.59
CA ALA A 68 -9.24 30.95 8.01
C ALA A 68 -7.73 31.01 8.28
N ASP A 69 -7.11 32.14 7.94
CA ASP A 69 -5.64 32.29 7.91
C ASP A 69 -4.97 32.08 9.28
N ASP A 70 -5.60 32.54 10.37
CA ASP A 70 -5.08 32.35 11.73
C ASP A 70 -5.01 30.87 12.12
N ASP A 71 -6.08 30.11 11.84
CA ASP A 71 -6.13 28.67 12.09
C ASP A 71 -5.18 27.92 11.17
N HIS A 72 -5.09 28.31 9.90
CA HIS A 72 -4.11 27.74 8.97
C HIS A 72 -2.69 27.88 9.51
N GLY A 73 -2.28 29.11 9.89
CA GLY A 73 -0.97 29.38 10.46
C GLY A 73 -0.71 28.57 11.73
N LYS A 74 -1.65 28.59 12.70
CA LYS A 74 -1.55 27.85 13.97
C LYS A 74 -1.33 26.36 13.72
N TYR A 75 -2.20 25.71 12.95
CA TYR A 75 -2.15 24.25 12.79
C TYR A 75 -1.02 23.80 11.86
N SER A 76 -0.59 24.62 10.89
CA SER A 76 0.60 24.35 10.09
C SER A 76 1.86 24.34 10.94
N THR A 77 2.06 25.32 11.83
CA THR A 77 3.21 25.32 12.75
C THR A 77 3.18 24.10 13.67
N LEU A 78 2.03 23.79 14.28
CA LEU A 78 1.90 22.64 15.17
C LEU A 78 2.13 21.30 14.44
N ALA A 79 1.72 21.17 13.19
CA ALA A 79 2.00 19.98 12.38
C ALA A 79 3.51 19.83 12.14
N GLU A 80 4.23 20.90 11.78
CA GLU A 80 5.68 20.84 11.60
C GLU A 80 6.46 20.53 12.89
N ASP A 81 5.98 21.02 14.05
CA ASP A 81 6.56 20.67 15.35
C ASP A 81 6.44 19.17 15.62
N VAL A 82 5.24 18.60 15.45
CA VAL A 82 4.99 17.15 15.63
C VAL A 82 5.78 16.33 14.60
N ARG A 83 5.85 16.79 13.36
CA ARG A 83 6.64 16.15 12.29
C ARG A 83 8.12 16.06 12.67
N SER A 84 8.68 17.16 13.18
CA SER A 84 10.08 17.22 13.60
C SER A 84 10.36 16.28 14.78
N ALA A 85 9.47 16.28 15.79
CA ALA A 85 9.55 15.36 16.92
C ALA A 85 9.44 13.90 16.47
N PHE A 86 8.50 13.59 15.57
CA PHE A 86 8.30 12.23 15.05
C PHE A 86 9.55 11.71 14.33
N LEU A 87 10.13 12.51 13.44
CA LEU A 87 11.32 12.14 12.69
C LEU A 87 12.50 11.91 13.64
N SER A 88 12.67 12.78 14.65
CA SER A 88 13.75 12.65 15.63
C SER A 88 13.61 11.39 16.49
N GLU A 89 12.40 11.02 16.87
CA GLU A 89 12.14 9.89 17.78
C GLU A 89 12.14 8.55 17.03
N TYR A 90 11.49 8.48 15.87
CA TYR A 90 11.18 7.21 15.23
C TYR A 90 11.98 6.89 13.96
N VAL A 91 12.76 7.83 13.43
CA VAL A 91 13.47 7.65 12.15
C VAL A 91 14.97 7.88 12.32
N THR A 92 15.77 6.87 11.94
CA THR A 92 17.23 7.01 11.94
C THR A 92 17.68 7.92 10.79
N PRO A 93 18.90 8.51 10.88
CA PRO A 93 19.47 9.27 9.76
C PRO A 93 19.58 8.48 8.44
N SER A 94 19.70 7.14 8.52
CA SER A 94 19.76 6.26 7.35
C SER A 94 18.39 5.86 6.78
N GLY A 95 17.28 6.36 7.33
CA GLY A 95 15.94 6.03 6.86
C GLY A 95 15.45 4.65 7.33
N ARG A 96 15.83 4.22 8.53
CA ARG A 96 15.20 3.07 9.22
C ARG A 96 14.23 3.59 10.26
N MET A 97 13.12 2.89 10.45
CA MET A 97 12.14 3.24 11.47
C MET A 97 12.20 2.31 12.67
N VAL A 98 11.86 2.85 13.85
CA VAL A 98 11.48 2.03 15.02
C VAL A 98 10.33 1.08 14.62
N SER A 99 10.29 -0.11 15.22
CA SER A 99 9.48 -1.29 14.83
C SER A 99 9.86 -1.98 13.52
N ASP A 100 10.49 -1.29 12.57
CA ASP A 100 10.89 -1.82 11.25
C ASP A 100 9.76 -2.64 10.57
N ALA A 101 8.55 -2.07 10.55
CA ALA A 101 7.31 -2.72 10.13
C ALA A 101 6.63 -1.95 8.99
N GLN A 102 5.93 -2.67 8.09
CA GLN A 102 5.36 -2.11 6.86
C GLN A 102 4.45 -0.90 7.12
N THR A 103 3.62 -0.95 8.17
CA THR A 103 2.73 0.16 8.55
C THR A 103 3.49 1.42 8.97
N ALA A 104 4.58 1.29 9.73
CA ALA A 104 5.39 2.44 10.14
C ALA A 104 5.91 3.23 8.93
N TYR A 105 6.53 2.52 7.97
CA TYR A 105 7.02 3.12 6.73
C TYR A 105 5.87 3.70 5.88
N SER A 106 4.76 2.98 5.77
CA SER A 106 3.60 3.42 4.98
C SER A 106 2.99 4.71 5.52
N LEU A 107 2.86 4.84 6.86
CA LEU A 107 2.40 6.08 7.51
C LEU A 107 3.34 7.25 7.24
N ALA A 108 4.65 7.05 7.44
CA ALA A 108 5.64 8.11 7.24
C ALA A 108 5.68 8.63 5.79
N LEU A 109 5.56 7.71 4.82
CA LEU A 109 5.55 8.03 3.39
C LEU A 109 4.24 8.68 2.95
N MET A 110 3.09 8.13 3.34
CA MET A 110 1.79 8.56 2.81
C MET A 110 1.21 9.77 3.52
N PHE A 111 1.58 10.02 4.77
CA PHE A 111 1.17 11.24 5.46
C PHE A 111 2.07 12.43 5.10
N GLY A 112 3.23 12.20 4.48
CA GLY A 112 4.19 13.25 4.16
C GLY A 112 5.01 13.68 5.38
N ILE A 113 5.22 12.77 6.35
CA ILE A 113 6.06 13.04 7.52
C ILE A 113 7.52 13.13 7.07
N SER A 114 7.99 12.21 6.24
CA SER A 114 9.28 12.37 5.57
C SER A 114 9.09 13.08 4.23
N THR A 115 9.72 14.26 4.09
CA THR A 115 9.68 15.08 2.87
C THR A 115 11.02 15.19 2.18
N ASP A 116 12.12 14.80 2.85
CA ASP A 116 13.44 14.71 2.24
C ASP A 116 13.45 13.59 1.18
N PRO A 117 13.81 13.86 -0.08
CA PRO A 117 13.76 12.85 -1.14
C PRO A 117 14.65 11.63 -0.89
N VAL A 118 15.83 11.81 -0.28
CA VAL A 118 16.77 10.71 -0.02
C VAL A 118 16.24 9.82 1.10
N GLN A 119 15.74 10.43 2.18
CA GLN A 119 15.10 9.69 3.27
C GLN A 119 13.82 8.99 2.79
N ARG A 120 12.97 9.66 1.99
CA ARG A 120 11.79 9.04 1.37
C ARG A 120 12.16 7.80 0.57
N GLN A 121 13.19 7.88 -0.27
CA GLN A 121 13.63 6.73 -1.05
C GLN A 121 14.12 5.60 -0.15
N ALA A 122 14.93 5.89 0.88
CA ALA A 122 15.42 4.88 1.82
C ALA A 122 14.28 4.17 2.59
N LEU A 123 13.25 4.92 2.99
CA LEU A 123 12.04 4.36 3.61
C LEU A 123 11.28 3.45 2.62
N GLY A 124 11.13 3.87 1.37
CA GLY A 124 10.51 3.09 0.30
C GLY A 124 11.26 1.80 0.00
N ASP A 125 12.58 1.89 -0.17
CA ASP A 125 13.45 0.74 -0.43
C ASP A 125 13.35 -0.29 0.69
N ARG A 126 13.32 0.17 1.96
CA ARG A 126 13.14 -0.71 3.11
C ARG A 126 11.74 -1.32 3.17
N LEU A 127 10.68 -0.55 2.85
CA LEU A 127 9.32 -1.08 2.78
C LEU A 127 9.21 -2.21 1.74
N ALA A 128 9.77 -2.02 0.55
CA ALA A 128 9.80 -3.05 -0.49
C ALA A 128 10.65 -4.26 -0.10
N GLU A 129 11.75 -4.04 0.62
CA GLU A 129 12.55 -5.11 1.20
C GLU A 129 11.74 -5.93 2.22
N LEU A 130 11.03 -5.29 3.14
CA LEU A 130 10.18 -5.97 4.12
C LEU A 130 9.05 -6.78 3.48
N ALA A 131 8.42 -6.25 2.42
CA ALA A 131 7.42 -6.99 1.66
C ALA A 131 8.01 -8.28 1.09
N ARG A 132 9.18 -8.20 0.44
CA ARG A 132 9.89 -9.38 -0.09
C ARG A 132 10.29 -10.36 0.99
N LEU A 133 10.87 -9.89 2.10
CA LEU A 133 11.30 -10.76 3.21
C LEU A 133 10.13 -11.59 3.77
N GLY A 134 8.92 -11.04 3.78
CA GLY A 134 7.68 -11.75 4.14
C GLY A 134 7.06 -12.61 3.03
N GLY A 135 7.74 -12.77 1.88
CA GLY A 135 7.22 -13.50 0.72
C GLY A 135 6.08 -12.78 0.01
N TYR A 136 6.07 -11.45 0.05
CA TYR A 136 4.98 -10.60 -0.44
C TYR A 136 3.62 -10.94 0.18
N ARG A 137 3.61 -11.36 1.45
CA ARG A 137 2.41 -11.47 2.28
C ARG A 137 2.15 -10.16 3.01
N ILE A 138 0.90 -9.92 3.34
CA ILE A 138 0.51 -8.72 4.08
C ILE A 138 1.09 -8.78 5.49
N ALA A 139 1.62 -7.65 5.96
CA ALA A 139 2.07 -7.49 7.33
C ALA A 139 1.59 -6.15 7.90
N THR A 140 0.36 -5.77 7.54
CA THR A 140 -0.32 -4.54 7.97
C THR A 140 -1.70 -4.86 8.52
N GLY A 141 -2.09 -4.16 9.57
CA GLY A 141 -3.45 -4.12 10.09
C GLY A 141 -4.29 -3.02 9.43
N PHE A 142 -5.30 -2.56 10.16
CA PHE A 142 -6.34 -1.65 9.63
C PHE A 142 -5.81 -0.31 9.14
N VAL A 143 -4.72 0.23 9.73
CA VAL A 143 -4.24 1.56 9.36
C VAL A 143 -3.11 1.50 8.32
N GLY A 144 -2.36 0.40 8.26
CA GLY A 144 -1.33 0.21 7.23
C GLY A 144 -1.88 -0.27 5.89
N THR A 145 -2.89 -1.15 5.90
CA THR A 145 -3.51 -1.74 4.70
C THR A 145 -3.99 -0.71 3.66
N PRO A 146 -4.68 0.38 4.02
CA PRO A 146 -5.08 1.40 3.04
C PRO A 146 -3.91 2.18 2.43
N LEU A 147 -2.69 2.06 2.98
CA LEU A 147 -1.54 2.92 2.63
C LEU A 147 -0.43 2.16 1.91
N VAL A 148 -0.25 0.87 2.18
CA VAL A 148 0.95 0.11 1.79
C VAL A 148 1.18 0.06 0.27
N ALA A 149 0.13 -0.12 -0.52
CA ALA A 149 0.22 -0.18 -1.98
C ALA A 149 0.58 1.18 -2.60
N ASP A 150 -0.05 2.26 -2.10
CA ASP A 150 0.30 3.61 -2.50
C ASP A 150 1.75 3.93 -2.10
N ALA A 151 2.15 3.62 -0.86
CA ALA A 151 3.50 3.86 -0.34
C ALA A 151 4.58 3.24 -1.23
N LEU A 152 4.41 1.97 -1.59
CA LEU A 152 5.30 1.27 -2.52
C LEU A 152 5.30 1.93 -3.91
N THR A 153 4.12 2.31 -4.42
CA THR A 153 4.00 2.92 -5.75
C THR A 153 4.70 4.28 -5.82
N VAL A 154 4.48 5.15 -4.84
CA VAL A 154 5.03 6.52 -4.83
C VAL A 154 6.53 6.59 -4.55
N THR A 155 7.16 5.47 -4.18
CA THR A 155 8.62 5.34 -4.03
C THR A 155 9.25 4.43 -5.10
N GLY A 156 8.51 4.07 -6.14
CA GLY A 156 9.05 3.36 -7.31
C GLY A 156 9.02 1.83 -7.24
N HIS A 157 8.33 1.23 -6.27
CA HIS A 157 8.25 -0.23 -6.06
C HIS A 157 6.88 -0.80 -6.46
N MET A 158 6.43 -0.46 -7.67
CA MET A 158 5.16 -0.92 -8.23
C MET A 158 5.09 -2.45 -8.35
N ASP A 159 6.23 -3.09 -8.61
CA ASP A 159 6.41 -4.54 -8.65
C ASP A 159 6.10 -5.20 -7.31
N ALA A 160 6.58 -4.63 -6.20
CA ALA A 160 6.27 -5.14 -4.86
C ALA A 160 4.78 -4.96 -4.51
N ALA A 161 4.17 -3.84 -4.91
CA ALA A 161 2.72 -3.62 -4.73
C ALA A 161 1.89 -4.65 -5.53
N GLU A 162 2.29 -4.94 -6.77
CA GLU A 162 1.68 -6.00 -7.58
C GLU A 162 1.81 -7.37 -6.94
N ARG A 163 3.00 -7.72 -6.43
CA ARG A 163 3.24 -9.00 -5.75
C ARG A 163 2.38 -9.15 -4.49
N LEU A 164 2.20 -8.08 -3.71
CA LEU A 164 1.28 -8.08 -2.56
C LEU A 164 -0.17 -8.30 -2.99
N LEU A 165 -0.64 -7.60 -4.03
CA LEU A 165 -2.02 -7.72 -4.53
C LEU A 165 -2.33 -9.13 -5.04
N THR A 166 -1.35 -9.75 -5.72
CA THR A 166 -1.51 -11.05 -6.39
C THR A 166 -1.14 -12.26 -5.54
N GLN A 167 -0.67 -12.04 -4.31
CA GLN A 167 -0.38 -13.12 -3.35
C GLN A 167 -1.67 -13.86 -2.96
N THR A 168 -1.61 -15.19 -2.91
CA THR A 168 -2.74 -16.08 -2.60
C THR A 168 -2.57 -16.84 -1.29
N GLU A 169 -1.39 -16.82 -0.69
CA GLU A 169 -1.12 -17.48 0.59
C GLU A 169 -1.49 -16.59 1.78
N CYS A 170 -1.84 -17.20 2.92
CA CYS A 170 -2.23 -16.46 4.11
C CYS A 170 -0.99 -15.83 4.78
N PRO A 171 -1.01 -14.55 5.18
CA PRO A 171 -2.06 -13.53 4.98
C PRO A 171 -1.94 -12.80 3.62
N SER A 172 -3.05 -12.67 2.89
CA SER A 172 -3.16 -11.86 1.66
C SER A 172 -4.61 -11.51 1.32
N TRP A 173 -4.82 -10.61 0.35
CA TRP A 173 -6.17 -10.29 -0.13
C TRP A 173 -6.82 -11.44 -0.89
N LEU A 174 -6.05 -12.22 -1.66
CA LEU A 174 -6.61 -13.32 -2.44
C LEU A 174 -6.72 -14.61 -1.65
N TYR A 175 -6.04 -14.76 -0.51
CA TYR A 175 -6.22 -15.93 0.35
C TYR A 175 -7.70 -16.18 0.71
N PRO A 176 -8.46 -15.21 1.27
CA PRO A 176 -9.91 -15.40 1.49
C PRO A 176 -10.67 -15.81 0.23
N VAL A 177 -10.33 -15.25 -0.93
CA VAL A 177 -10.96 -15.62 -2.21
C VAL A 177 -10.69 -17.08 -2.57
N THR A 178 -9.47 -17.58 -2.36
CA THR A 178 -9.15 -19.01 -2.55
C THR A 178 -9.91 -19.92 -1.58
N GLN A 179 -10.33 -19.38 -0.43
CA GLN A 179 -11.17 -20.07 0.56
C GLN A 179 -12.68 -19.90 0.31
N GLY A 180 -13.08 -19.28 -0.80
CA GLY A 180 -14.50 -19.10 -1.16
C GLY A 180 -15.17 -17.86 -0.57
N ALA A 181 -14.41 -16.89 -0.06
CA ALA A 181 -14.95 -15.62 0.41
C ALA A 181 -15.67 -14.86 -0.71
N THR A 182 -16.83 -14.30 -0.39
CA THR A 182 -17.60 -13.40 -1.27
C THR A 182 -17.70 -11.97 -0.71
N THR A 183 -17.10 -11.75 0.46
CA THR A 183 -17.01 -10.48 1.20
C THR A 183 -15.62 -10.38 1.82
N ILE A 184 -15.21 -9.17 2.22
CA ILE A 184 -13.94 -8.96 2.92
C ILE A 184 -14.09 -9.41 4.37
N TRP A 185 -13.13 -10.18 4.88
CA TRP A 185 -13.13 -10.65 6.26
C TRP A 185 -12.52 -9.61 7.20
N GLU A 186 -12.84 -9.71 8.49
CA GLU A 186 -12.25 -8.86 9.53
C GLU A 186 -10.78 -9.20 9.76
N ARG A 187 -10.44 -10.50 9.79
CA ARG A 187 -9.08 -10.98 9.92
C ARG A 187 -8.59 -11.53 8.58
N TRP A 188 -7.29 -11.40 8.35
CA TRP A 188 -6.63 -12.02 7.20
C TRP A 188 -6.80 -13.54 7.18
N ASP A 189 -6.91 -14.14 8.36
CA ASP A 189 -7.00 -15.57 8.63
C ASP A 189 -8.29 -15.94 9.38
N SER A 190 -9.42 -15.29 9.07
CA SER A 190 -10.73 -15.62 9.68
C SER A 190 -11.12 -17.09 9.49
N ILE A 191 -10.73 -17.69 8.37
CA ILE A 191 -10.59 -19.15 8.20
C ILE A 191 -9.09 -19.44 8.11
N LEU A 192 -8.64 -20.47 8.82
CA LEU A 192 -7.27 -20.97 8.81
C LEU A 192 -7.05 -21.93 7.63
N GLU A 193 -5.79 -22.27 7.34
CA GLU A 193 -5.43 -23.16 6.23
C GLU A 193 -6.03 -24.58 6.36
N ASP A 194 -6.36 -25.02 7.58
CA ASP A 194 -7.03 -26.30 7.84
C ASP A 194 -8.57 -26.22 7.71
N GLY A 195 -9.11 -25.07 7.32
CA GLY A 195 -10.54 -24.82 7.16
C GLY A 195 -11.28 -24.48 8.44
N THR A 196 -10.61 -24.45 9.60
CA THR A 196 -11.23 -24.06 10.87
C THR A 196 -11.34 -22.54 11.00
N VAL A 197 -12.29 -22.08 11.82
CA VAL A 197 -12.46 -20.65 12.11
C VAL A 197 -11.37 -20.20 13.08
N ASN A 198 -10.84 -18.99 12.88
CA ASN A 198 -9.89 -18.38 13.81
C ASN A 198 -10.41 -18.44 15.26
N PRO A 199 -9.60 -18.88 16.24
CA PRO A 199 -10.06 -19.04 17.61
C PRO A 199 -10.29 -17.71 18.35
N GLY A 200 -9.90 -16.57 17.76
CA GLY A 200 -10.17 -15.26 18.33
C GLY A 200 -11.68 -14.99 18.45
N GLU A 201 -12.11 -14.51 19.62
CA GLU A 201 -13.53 -14.24 19.92
C GLU A 201 -14.17 -13.20 18.96
N MET A 202 -13.34 -12.34 18.36
CA MET A 202 -13.73 -11.34 17.36
C MET A 202 -13.32 -11.81 15.97
N THR A 203 -14.23 -12.51 15.28
CA THR A 203 -14.04 -13.02 13.93
C THR A 203 -15.31 -12.83 13.09
N SER A 204 -15.35 -11.76 12.29
CA SER A 204 -16.39 -11.49 11.30
C SER A 204 -15.93 -11.82 9.87
N PHE A 205 -16.84 -12.35 9.06
CA PHE A 205 -16.62 -12.63 7.63
C PHE A 205 -17.09 -11.49 6.71
N ASN A 206 -17.51 -10.35 7.25
CA ASN A 206 -18.00 -9.23 6.46
C ASN A 206 -17.62 -7.89 7.10
N HIS A 207 -16.42 -7.42 6.80
CA HIS A 207 -15.82 -6.19 7.33
C HIS A 207 -15.00 -5.48 6.25
N TYR A 208 -15.36 -4.25 5.87
CA TYR A 208 -14.80 -3.60 4.69
C TYR A 208 -13.35 -3.09 4.85
N ALA A 209 -12.82 -2.99 6.07
CA ALA A 209 -11.55 -2.30 6.35
C ALA A 209 -10.38 -2.78 5.47
N LEU A 210 -10.23 -4.10 5.29
CA LEU A 210 -9.15 -4.68 4.48
C LEU A 210 -9.41 -4.58 2.96
N GLY A 211 -10.63 -4.19 2.57
CA GLY A 211 -11.05 -3.94 1.19
C GLY A 211 -10.58 -2.59 0.64
N ALA A 212 -9.89 -1.78 1.45
CA ALA A 212 -9.38 -0.47 1.06
C ALA A 212 -8.44 -0.50 -0.16
N ILE A 213 -7.82 -1.66 -0.46
CA ILE A 213 -7.01 -1.88 -1.67
C ILE A 213 -7.74 -1.56 -2.98
N ALA A 214 -9.08 -1.67 -2.99
CA ALA A 214 -9.90 -1.35 -4.16
C ALA A 214 -9.72 0.10 -4.64
N ASP A 215 -9.46 1.04 -3.73
CA ASP A 215 -9.18 2.43 -4.09
C ASP A 215 -7.90 2.56 -4.92
N TRP A 216 -6.80 1.90 -4.51
CA TRP A 216 -5.56 1.84 -5.28
C TRP A 216 -5.76 1.16 -6.64
N MET A 217 -6.58 0.11 -6.72
CA MET A 217 -6.91 -0.53 -7.99
C MET A 217 -7.62 0.43 -8.95
N HIS A 218 -8.54 1.26 -8.46
CA HIS A 218 -9.21 2.27 -9.30
C HIS A 218 -8.27 3.41 -9.70
N ARG A 219 -7.57 4.00 -8.74
CA ARG A 219 -6.74 5.20 -8.96
C ARG A 219 -5.45 4.92 -9.72
N THR A 220 -4.81 3.78 -9.43
CA THR A 220 -3.45 3.47 -9.88
C THR A 220 -3.48 2.42 -10.98
N VAL A 221 -4.09 1.27 -10.75
CA VAL A 221 -4.07 0.16 -11.74
C VAL A 221 -4.89 0.53 -12.96
N ALA A 222 -6.16 0.90 -12.77
CA ALA A 222 -6.99 1.38 -13.86
C ALA A 222 -6.60 2.81 -14.26
N GLY A 223 -6.29 3.68 -13.29
CA GLY A 223 -5.68 4.99 -13.55
C GLY A 223 -6.63 6.19 -13.49
N LEU A 224 -7.75 6.10 -12.78
CA LEU A 224 -8.72 7.21 -12.66
C LEU A 224 -8.73 7.77 -11.24
N ALA A 225 -8.25 8.99 -11.08
CA ALA A 225 -8.20 9.67 -9.78
C ALA A 225 -8.63 11.14 -9.90
N PRO A 226 -9.13 11.77 -8.83
CA PRO A 226 -9.38 13.21 -8.84
C PRO A 226 -8.05 13.98 -8.83
N ALA A 227 -7.91 14.96 -9.72
CA ALA A 227 -6.79 15.93 -9.70
C ALA A 227 -7.19 17.25 -9.03
N ALA A 228 -8.49 17.47 -8.83
CA ALA A 228 -9.06 18.54 -8.04
C ALA A 228 -10.29 18.02 -7.27
N PRO A 229 -10.67 18.63 -6.13
CA PRO A 229 -11.85 18.24 -5.37
C PRO A 229 -13.11 18.14 -6.26
N GLY A 230 -13.85 17.05 -6.09
CA GLY A 230 -15.10 16.81 -6.82
C GLY A 230 -14.94 16.42 -8.30
N TYR A 231 -13.74 16.01 -8.75
CA TYR A 231 -13.48 15.58 -10.15
C TYR A 231 -13.65 16.67 -11.22
N ARG A 232 -13.60 17.96 -10.84
CA ARG A 232 -13.59 19.05 -11.84
C ARG A 232 -12.36 19.00 -12.75
N LYS A 233 -11.26 18.46 -12.21
CA LYS A 233 -10.07 18.02 -12.94
C LYS A 233 -9.75 16.59 -12.49
N GLN A 234 -9.36 15.72 -13.41
CA GLN A 234 -9.04 14.32 -13.12
C GLN A 234 -7.67 13.90 -13.67
N HIS A 235 -7.07 12.88 -13.08
CA HIS A 235 -5.92 12.18 -13.63
C HIS A 235 -6.40 10.96 -14.41
N ILE A 236 -5.87 10.81 -15.62
CA ILE A 236 -5.90 9.59 -16.42
C ILE A 236 -4.47 9.08 -16.47
N ALA A 237 -4.12 8.19 -15.55
CA ALA A 237 -2.76 7.71 -15.35
C ALA A 237 -2.74 6.19 -15.10
N PRO A 238 -3.15 5.37 -16.09
CA PRO A 238 -3.12 3.92 -15.94
C PRO A 238 -1.70 3.43 -15.64
N ARG A 239 -1.56 2.53 -14.66
CA ARG A 239 -0.31 1.83 -14.36
C ARG A 239 -0.51 0.31 -14.52
N PRO A 240 -0.38 -0.22 -15.74
CA PRO A 240 -0.64 -1.62 -16.04
C PRO A 240 0.26 -2.60 -15.26
N LEU A 241 -0.33 -3.40 -14.37
CA LEU A 241 0.37 -4.49 -13.66
C LEU A 241 0.81 -5.59 -14.62
N ARG A 242 2.01 -6.14 -14.48
CA ARG A 242 2.58 -7.10 -15.45
C ARG A 242 1.73 -8.35 -15.63
N SER A 243 1.11 -8.83 -14.56
CA SER A 243 0.24 -10.00 -14.49
C SER A 243 -1.12 -9.81 -15.17
N LEU A 244 -1.53 -8.57 -15.44
CA LEU A 244 -2.86 -8.27 -15.99
C LEU A 244 -2.78 -7.96 -17.49
N GLN A 245 -3.76 -8.44 -18.26
CA GLN A 245 -3.85 -8.13 -19.70
C GLN A 245 -4.72 -6.90 -19.98
N HIS A 246 -5.59 -6.55 -19.05
CA HIS A 246 -6.44 -5.37 -19.13
C HIS A 246 -6.94 -4.98 -17.74
N ALA A 247 -7.32 -3.72 -17.57
CA ALA A 247 -8.10 -3.25 -16.44
C ALA A 247 -8.93 -2.04 -16.85
N GLY A 248 -9.98 -1.75 -16.10
CA GLY A 248 -10.77 -0.54 -16.33
C GLY A 248 -11.62 -0.19 -15.11
N THR A 249 -11.96 1.09 -15.02
CA THR A 249 -12.84 1.63 -13.98
C THR A 249 -13.69 2.75 -14.53
N SER A 250 -14.82 2.97 -13.88
CA SER A 250 -15.73 4.08 -14.17
C SER A 250 -16.29 4.67 -12.88
N HIS A 251 -16.47 5.98 -12.86
CA HIS A 251 -17.00 6.71 -11.73
C HIS A 251 -18.05 7.71 -12.19
N GLU A 252 -19.23 7.67 -11.57
CA GLU A 252 -20.28 8.70 -11.75
C GLU A 252 -19.90 9.93 -10.95
N THR A 253 -19.21 10.87 -11.59
CA THR A 253 -18.82 12.15 -10.98
C THR A 253 -20.03 13.09 -10.89
N PRO A 254 -19.93 14.21 -10.15
CA PRO A 254 -20.93 15.28 -10.20
C PRO A 254 -21.15 15.89 -11.61
N TYR A 255 -20.24 15.64 -12.55
CA TYR A 255 -20.27 16.14 -13.93
C TYR A 255 -20.69 15.06 -14.95
N GLY A 256 -20.93 13.83 -14.50
CA GLY A 256 -21.25 12.66 -15.33
C GLY A 256 -20.17 11.58 -15.31
N LEU A 257 -20.35 10.56 -16.15
CA LEU A 257 -19.49 9.38 -16.21
C LEU A 257 -18.06 9.72 -16.65
N ALA A 258 -17.10 9.51 -15.75
CA ALA A 258 -15.68 9.42 -16.07
C ALA A 258 -15.27 7.94 -16.14
N SER A 259 -14.46 7.56 -17.12
CA SER A 259 -13.95 6.19 -17.20
C SER A 259 -12.57 6.13 -17.82
N VAL A 260 -11.82 5.12 -17.44
CA VAL A 260 -10.55 4.74 -18.08
C VAL A 260 -10.50 3.22 -18.18
N ALA A 261 -10.01 2.72 -19.30
CA ALA A 261 -9.69 1.32 -19.48
C ALA A 261 -8.40 1.20 -20.28
N TRP A 262 -7.65 0.14 -20.04
CA TRP A 262 -6.50 -0.20 -20.85
C TRP A 262 -6.47 -1.69 -21.17
N LYS A 263 -5.89 -2.05 -22.31
CA LYS A 263 -5.71 -3.43 -22.76
C LYS A 263 -4.37 -3.59 -23.48
N ARG A 264 -3.64 -4.65 -23.14
CA ARG A 264 -2.43 -5.10 -23.84
C ARG A 264 -2.78 -5.84 -25.12
N SER A 265 -2.03 -5.56 -26.18
CA SER A 265 -2.11 -6.21 -27.48
C SER A 265 -0.72 -6.29 -28.09
N GLY A 266 -0.01 -7.40 -27.85
CA GLY A 266 1.39 -7.54 -28.23
C GLY A 266 2.28 -6.59 -27.42
N GLU A 267 3.14 -5.84 -28.09
CA GLU A 267 4.06 -4.86 -27.47
C GLU A 267 3.43 -3.49 -27.23
N ARG A 268 2.10 -3.42 -27.19
CA ARG A 268 1.34 -2.16 -27.17
C ARG A 268 0.19 -2.20 -26.17
N ILE A 269 -0.16 -1.04 -25.66
CA ILE A 269 -1.28 -0.80 -24.75
C ILE A 269 -2.23 0.21 -25.40
N LEU A 270 -3.48 -0.20 -25.59
CA LEU A 270 -4.57 0.71 -25.91
C LEU A 270 -5.17 1.24 -24.61
N VAL A 271 -5.19 2.56 -24.44
CA VAL A 271 -5.85 3.28 -23.33
C VAL A 271 -7.06 4.02 -23.90
N GLU A 272 -8.23 3.76 -23.34
CA GLU A 272 -9.49 4.43 -23.68
C GLU A 272 -10.00 5.21 -22.48
N ALA A 273 -10.46 6.45 -22.69
CA ALA A 273 -10.96 7.28 -21.61
C ALA A 273 -12.17 8.13 -22.00
N VAL A 274 -13.02 8.41 -20.99
CA VAL A 274 -14.15 9.33 -21.06
C VAL A 274 -13.94 10.45 -20.04
N VAL A 275 -13.91 11.68 -20.53
CA VAL A 275 -13.85 12.91 -19.71
C VAL A 275 -15.21 13.60 -19.77
N PRO A 276 -15.93 13.73 -18.64
CA PRO A 276 -17.26 14.34 -18.61
C PRO A 276 -17.30 15.79 -19.16
N PRO A 277 -18.45 16.27 -19.67
CA PRO A 277 -18.62 17.66 -20.06
C PRO A 277 -18.28 18.65 -18.94
N GLY A 278 -17.58 19.74 -19.27
CA GLY A 278 -17.25 20.80 -18.32
C GLY A 278 -16.10 20.49 -17.35
N THR A 279 -15.40 19.37 -17.53
CA THR A 279 -14.18 19.00 -16.79
C THR A 279 -12.97 18.88 -17.71
N THR A 280 -11.78 18.77 -17.12
CA THR A 280 -10.52 18.47 -17.84
C THR A 280 -9.79 17.30 -17.20
N ALA A 281 -8.85 16.71 -17.94
CA ALA A 281 -8.00 15.64 -17.44
C ALA A 281 -6.52 15.87 -17.75
N VAL A 282 -5.65 15.55 -16.80
CA VAL A 282 -4.20 15.38 -17.04
C VAL A 282 -3.94 13.92 -17.34
N VAL A 283 -3.33 13.66 -18.47
CA VAL A 283 -3.07 12.33 -19.00
C VAL A 283 -1.59 12.00 -18.84
N SER A 284 -1.30 10.89 -18.19
CA SER A 284 0.05 10.28 -18.10
C SER A 284 -0.05 8.87 -18.69
N LEU A 285 0.53 8.65 -19.86
CA LEU A 285 0.44 7.36 -20.54
C LEU A 285 1.53 6.38 -20.03
N PRO A 286 1.29 5.05 -20.09
CA PRO A 286 2.22 4.05 -19.57
C PRO A 286 3.61 4.01 -20.21
N ASP A 287 3.79 4.63 -21.39
CA ASP A 287 5.05 4.65 -22.13
C ASP A 287 6.06 5.69 -21.61
N GLY A 288 5.68 6.46 -20.58
CA GLY A 288 6.54 7.50 -20.00
C GLY A 288 6.65 8.77 -20.84
N SER A 289 5.74 8.96 -21.81
CA SER A 289 5.59 10.23 -22.53
C SER A 289 5.25 11.37 -21.57
N GLU A 290 5.56 12.62 -21.97
CA GLU A 290 5.25 13.81 -21.18
C GLU A 290 3.75 13.94 -20.94
N GLU A 291 3.38 14.37 -19.73
CA GLU A 291 1.98 14.58 -19.37
C GLU A 291 1.35 15.69 -20.22
N PHE A 292 0.09 15.52 -20.59
CA PHE A 292 -0.67 16.53 -21.35
C PHE A 292 -2.10 16.67 -20.84
N GLU A 293 -2.73 17.82 -21.11
CA GLU A 293 -4.10 18.10 -20.69
C GLU A 293 -5.10 17.94 -21.84
N VAL A 294 -6.25 17.34 -21.54
CA VAL A 294 -7.39 17.21 -22.46
C VAL A 294 -8.67 17.77 -21.84
N GLY A 295 -9.57 18.24 -22.70
CA GLY A 295 -10.92 18.65 -22.30
C GLY A 295 -11.88 17.46 -22.17
N SER A 296 -13.18 17.77 -22.16
CA SER A 296 -14.23 16.75 -22.21
C SER A 296 -14.23 16.01 -23.55
N GLY A 297 -14.47 14.71 -23.53
CA GLY A 297 -14.53 13.90 -24.75
C GLY A 297 -14.32 12.41 -24.52
N ARG A 298 -14.24 11.68 -25.64
CA ARG A 298 -13.81 10.29 -25.68
C ARG A 298 -12.47 10.21 -26.38
N TYR A 299 -11.53 9.53 -25.74
CA TYR A 299 -10.14 9.45 -26.20
C TYR A 299 -9.70 8.00 -26.31
N ALA A 300 -8.79 7.75 -27.26
CA ALA A 300 -8.10 6.49 -27.41
C ALA A 300 -6.63 6.79 -27.74
N TRP A 301 -5.73 6.24 -26.94
CA TRP A 301 -4.29 6.33 -27.16
C TRP A 301 -3.73 4.94 -27.26
N ASP A 302 -3.01 4.68 -28.34
CA ASP A 302 -2.25 3.45 -28.49
C ASP A 302 -0.79 3.82 -28.21
N VAL A 303 -0.15 3.15 -27.25
CA VAL A 303 1.26 3.41 -26.87
C VAL A 303 2.09 2.12 -26.71
N PRO A 304 3.42 2.17 -26.81
CA PRO A 304 4.28 1.01 -26.51
C PRO A 304 4.12 0.50 -25.07
N ASP A 305 4.19 -0.82 -24.86
CA ASP A 305 4.26 -1.44 -23.53
C ASP A 305 5.72 -1.54 -23.06
N VAL A 306 6.22 -0.47 -22.45
CA VAL A 306 7.61 -0.39 -21.95
C VAL A 306 7.87 -1.25 -20.72
N ALA A 307 6.82 -1.73 -20.03
CA ALA A 307 6.95 -2.50 -18.79
C ALA A 307 7.20 -4.00 -19.01
N SER A 308 7.00 -4.49 -20.23
CA SER A 308 7.15 -5.90 -20.63
C SER A 308 8.60 -6.41 -20.60
N ALA A 309 9.60 -5.52 -20.59
CA ALA A 309 10.98 -5.86 -20.97
C ALA A 309 11.92 -6.38 -19.84
N ALA A 310 11.45 -6.69 -18.64
CA ALA A 310 12.32 -7.27 -17.61
C ALA A 310 12.24 -8.80 -17.62
N ALA A 311 13.10 -9.43 -18.43
CA ALA A 311 13.39 -10.85 -18.31
C ALA A 311 14.09 -11.10 -16.96
N HIS A 312 13.45 -11.85 -16.07
CA HIS A 312 14.16 -12.42 -14.93
C HIS A 312 15.16 -13.44 -15.49
N GLY A 313 16.44 -13.30 -15.12
CA GLY A 313 17.47 -14.25 -15.52
C GLY A 313 17.17 -15.64 -14.96
N ALA A 314 17.75 -16.68 -15.57
CA ALA A 314 17.58 -18.04 -15.08
C ALA A 314 18.03 -18.16 -13.61
N VAL A 315 17.12 -18.59 -12.74
CA VAL A 315 17.39 -18.84 -11.31
C VAL A 315 18.02 -20.22 -11.13
N SER A 316 19.00 -20.32 -10.24
CA SER A 316 19.72 -21.55 -9.88
C SER A 316 19.75 -21.76 -8.36
N LEU A 317 20.24 -22.90 -7.88
CA LEU A 317 20.39 -23.17 -6.43
C LEU A 317 21.35 -22.20 -5.71
N ASP A 318 22.27 -21.58 -6.46
CA ASP A 318 23.19 -20.56 -5.94
C ASP A 318 22.62 -19.15 -6.01
N SER A 319 21.44 -18.98 -6.62
CA SER A 319 20.77 -17.69 -6.66
C SER A 319 20.34 -17.27 -5.24
N PRO A 320 20.39 -15.96 -4.94
CA PRO A 320 19.83 -15.45 -3.70
C PRO A 320 18.37 -15.88 -3.52
N LEU A 321 17.94 -16.18 -2.30
CA LEU A 321 16.53 -16.48 -1.98
C LEU A 321 15.61 -15.37 -2.51
N SER A 322 16.00 -14.11 -2.33
CA SER A 322 15.31 -12.95 -2.94
C SER A 322 15.05 -13.08 -4.44
N ALA A 323 15.98 -13.63 -5.24
CA ALA A 323 15.80 -13.80 -6.67
C ALA A 323 14.76 -14.89 -7.00
N ILE A 324 14.68 -15.94 -6.17
CA ILE A 324 13.63 -16.96 -6.27
C ILE A 324 12.27 -16.35 -5.95
N MET A 325 12.16 -15.53 -4.89
CA MET A 325 10.89 -14.91 -4.49
C MET A 325 10.42 -13.80 -5.45
N ASP A 326 11.36 -13.11 -6.10
CA ASP A 326 11.04 -12.05 -7.07
C ASP A 326 10.56 -12.62 -8.42
N ASP A 327 10.87 -13.88 -8.72
CA ASP A 327 10.36 -14.61 -9.88
C ASP A 327 9.23 -15.59 -9.48
N PRO A 328 7.95 -15.28 -9.79
CA PRO A 328 6.82 -16.13 -9.42
C PRO A 328 6.91 -17.56 -9.99
N GLY A 329 7.50 -17.72 -11.18
CA GLY A 329 7.68 -19.02 -11.81
C GLY A 329 8.76 -19.84 -11.12
N ALA A 330 9.88 -19.21 -10.75
CA ALA A 330 10.94 -19.87 -9.98
C ALA A 330 10.44 -20.26 -8.58
N TYR A 331 9.75 -19.36 -7.87
CA TYR A 331 9.14 -19.67 -6.59
C TYR A 331 8.20 -20.88 -6.67
N ALA A 332 7.30 -20.88 -7.66
CA ALA A 332 6.35 -21.98 -7.88
C ALA A 332 7.07 -23.30 -8.14
N ALA A 333 8.07 -23.31 -9.02
CA ALA A 333 8.83 -24.50 -9.36
C ALA A 333 9.55 -25.09 -8.13
N VAL A 334 10.15 -24.24 -7.28
CA VAL A 334 10.87 -24.69 -6.07
C VAL A 334 9.91 -25.32 -5.07
N TRP A 335 8.83 -24.64 -4.68
CA TRP A 335 7.97 -25.18 -3.63
C TRP A 335 7.19 -26.42 -4.11
N GLN A 336 6.77 -26.48 -5.38
CA GLN A 336 6.10 -27.66 -5.94
C GLN A 336 7.02 -28.88 -6.01
N ALA A 337 8.31 -28.68 -6.28
CA ALA A 337 9.29 -29.76 -6.23
C ALA A 337 9.45 -30.33 -4.82
N ILE A 338 9.44 -29.47 -3.79
CA ILE A 338 9.47 -29.91 -2.38
C ILE A 338 8.17 -30.66 -2.06
N ASP A 339 7.01 -30.11 -2.44
CA ASP A 339 5.68 -30.67 -2.14
C ASP A 339 5.48 -32.07 -2.73
N ALA A 340 5.99 -32.31 -3.93
CA ALA A 340 5.95 -33.63 -4.58
C ALA A 340 6.67 -34.74 -3.79
N HIS A 341 7.59 -34.37 -2.89
CA HIS A 341 8.37 -35.29 -2.06
C HIS A 341 7.96 -35.28 -0.59
N ASP A 342 7.71 -34.09 -0.03
CA ASP A 342 7.35 -33.86 1.36
C ASP A 342 6.45 -32.60 1.48
N PRO A 343 5.12 -32.79 1.51
CA PRO A 343 4.16 -31.70 1.66
C PRO A 343 4.31 -30.90 2.96
N ALA A 344 4.75 -31.55 4.04
CA ALA A 344 4.96 -30.87 5.31
C ALA A 344 6.18 -29.94 5.23
N ALA A 345 7.26 -30.41 4.61
CA ALA A 345 8.44 -29.58 4.33
C ALA A 345 8.10 -28.42 3.38
N ALA A 346 7.23 -28.62 2.39
CA ALA A 346 6.80 -27.54 1.50
C ALA A 346 5.98 -26.47 2.23
N ALA A 347 5.05 -26.87 3.11
CA ALA A 347 4.32 -25.94 3.96
C ALA A 347 5.28 -25.14 4.87
N GLN A 348 6.25 -25.83 5.49
CA GLN A 348 7.25 -25.18 6.33
C GLN A 348 8.14 -24.22 5.53
N PHE A 349 8.63 -24.64 4.36
CA PHE A 349 9.42 -23.80 3.45
C PHE A 349 8.68 -22.51 3.11
N ARG A 350 7.41 -22.60 2.73
CA ARG A 350 6.64 -21.41 2.37
C ARG A 350 6.44 -20.46 3.56
N LYS A 351 6.18 -21.01 4.75
CA LYS A 351 5.86 -20.24 5.95
C LYS A 351 7.08 -19.60 6.60
N ASP A 352 8.17 -20.35 6.72
CA ASP A 352 9.30 -20.00 7.59
C ASP A 352 10.47 -19.37 6.83
N THR A 353 10.50 -19.49 5.49
CA THR A 353 11.59 -18.91 4.68
C THR A 353 11.54 -17.39 4.69
N VAL A 354 12.67 -16.79 5.08
CA VAL A 354 12.90 -15.36 4.98
C VAL A 354 13.78 -15.07 3.76
N TRP A 355 13.26 -14.25 2.85
CA TRP A 355 13.81 -14.12 1.48
C TRP A 355 14.96 -13.12 1.36
N TYR A 356 16.04 -13.39 2.08
CA TYR A 356 17.24 -12.55 2.11
C TYR A 356 17.97 -12.49 0.76
N ARG A 357 18.76 -11.41 0.57
CA ARG A 357 19.68 -11.27 -0.58
C ARG A 357 21.00 -12.01 -0.36
N GLN A 358 21.35 -12.28 0.89
CA GLN A 358 22.65 -12.80 1.31
C GLN A 358 22.70 -14.33 1.40
N THR A 359 21.56 -15.01 1.33
CA THR A 359 21.44 -16.47 1.49
C THR A 359 20.90 -17.09 0.21
N SER A 360 21.35 -18.30 -0.12
CA SER A 360 20.83 -19.12 -1.22
C SER A 360 20.23 -20.43 -0.70
N LEU A 361 19.50 -21.18 -1.53
CA LEU A 361 18.94 -22.49 -1.17
C LEU A 361 20.01 -23.52 -0.79
N ASN A 362 21.24 -23.38 -1.28
CA ASN A 362 22.34 -24.28 -0.95
C ASN A 362 22.95 -24.04 0.46
N GLN A 363 22.57 -22.97 1.15
CA GLN A 363 23.18 -22.54 2.41
C GLN A 363 22.26 -22.60 3.63
N GLY A 364 20.96 -22.85 3.44
CA GLY A 364 19.96 -23.01 4.50
C GLY A 364 19.26 -24.35 4.36
#